data_AF-A0AAU6HMK4-F1
#
_entry.id   AF-A0AAU6HMK4-F1
#
_cell.length_a   1.000
_cell.length_b   1.000
_cell.length_c   1.000
_cell.angle_alpha   90.00
_cell.angle_beta   90.00
_cell.angle_gamma   90.00
#
_symmetry.space_group_name_H-M   'P 1'
#
loop_
_entity.id
_entity.type
_entity.pdbx_description
1 polymer ?
#
loop_
_entity_poly.entity_id
_entity_poly.type
_entity_poly.pdbx_seq_one_letter_code
_entity_poly.pdbx_strand_id
1 'polypeptide(L)'
;MSQAEGARLFRETWIAGVHQHFPGEPKAGYVTPWDDTPQWEREAAGSVHAQVRHFIESSDGHTSRLSREQKGRFVAICWTAQMFKHFDDPKPGYVADWPDLPAWQQGTDADIFEAIEKALS
;
A
#
# COMPACT_ATOMS: atom_id res chain seq x y z
N MET A 1 7.96 -3.15 15.26
CA MET A 1 6.54 -2.83 14.98
C MET A 1 5.76 -4.14 14.92
N SER A 2 4.65 -4.24 15.66
CA SER A 2 3.72 -5.36 15.58
C SER A 2 2.98 -5.39 14.23
N GLN A 3 2.33 -6.51 13.90
CA GLN A 3 1.54 -6.63 12.67
C GLN A 3 0.41 -5.59 12.60
N ALA A 4 -0.26 -5.32 13.72
CA ALA A 4 -1.35 -4.35 13.81
C ALA A 4 -0.87 -2.91 13.60
N GLU A 5 0.27 -2.54 14.21
CA GLU A 5 0.89 -1.23 14.00
C GLU A 5 1.35 -1.06 12.54
N GLY A 6 1.90 -2.12 11.92
CA GLY A 6 2.30 -2.09 10.50
C GLY A 6 1.12 -1.96 9.54
N ALA A 7 0.03 -2.69 9.79
CA ALA A 7 -1.21 -2.54 9.04
C ALA A 7 -1.79 -1.13 9.16
N ARG A 8 -1.73 -0.55 10.36
CA ARG A 8 -2.17 0.82 10.61
C ARG A 8 -1.30 1.84 9.87
N LEU A 9 0.03 1.70 9.91
CA LEU A 9 0.96 2.55 9.16
C LEU A 9 0.66 2.52 7.65
N PHE A 10 0.47 1.32 7.08
CA PHE A 10 0.07 1.17 5.68
C PHE A 10 -1.21 1.96 5.40
N ARG A 11 -2.25 1.76 6.22
CA ARG A 11 -3.56 2.37 5.98
C ARG A 11 -3.53 3.89 6.12
N GLU A 12 -2.87 4.41 7.15
CA GLU A 12 -2.73 5.85 7.37
C GLU A 12 -1.91 6.51 6.27
N THR A 13 -0.88 5.82 5.76
CA THR A 13 -0.09 6.31 4.62
C THR A 13 -0.92 6.33 3.33
N TRP A 14 -1.74 5.31 3.09
CA TRP A 14 -2.70 5.33 1.99
C TRP A 14 -3.64 6.54 2.06
N ILE A 15 -4.23 6.81 3.24
CA ILE A 15 -5.14 7.95 3.42
C ILE A 15 -4.42 9.28 3.13
N ALA A 16 -3.20 9.43 3.65
CA ALA A 16 -2.39 10.61 3.40
C ALA A 16 -2.07 10.78 1.91
N GLY A 17 -1.67 9.70 1.23
CA GLY A 17 -1.41 9.71 -0.21
C GLY A 17 -2.66 10.01 -1.05
N VAL A 18 -3.82 9.48 -0.68
CA VAL A 18 -5.10 9.83 -1.31
C VAL A 18 -5.37 11.33 -1.17
N HIS A 19 -5.24 11.91 0.03
CA HIS A 19 -5.44 13.35 0.21
C HIS A 19 -4.42 14.21 -0.56
N GLN A 20 -3.21 13.70 -0.77
CA GLN A 20 -2.15 14.42 -1.48
C GLN A 20 -2.30 14.36 -2.99
N HIS A 21 -2.67 13.19 -3.54
CA HIS A 21 -2.56 12.91 -4.98
C HIS A 21 -3.90 12.76 -5.69
N PHE A 22 -4.98 12.40 -4.98
CA PHE A 22 -6.27 12.12 -5.62
C PHE A 22 -6.86 13.42 -6.21
N PRO A 23 -7.26 13.43 -7.50
CA PRO A 23 -7.86 14.61 -8.08
C PRO A 23 -9.29 14.81 -7.56
N GLY A 24 -9.51 15.90 -6.84
CA GLY A 24 -10.82 16.29 -6.31
C GLY A 24 -11.15 15.63 -4.97
N GLU A 25 -12.44 15.42 -4.71
CA GLU A 25 -12.92 14.89 -3.43
C GLU A 25 -12.78 13.36 -3.38
N PRO A 26 -12.02 12.78 -2.43
CA PRO A 26 -11.90 11.34 -2.29
C PRO A 26 -13.23 10.66 -1.97
N LYS A 27 -13.41 9.44 -2.45
CA LYS A 27 -14.52 8.59 -2.01
C LYS A 27 -14.34 8.26 -0.53
N ALA A 28 -15.44 8.23 0.23
CA ALA A 28 -15.40 7.90 1.66
C ALA A 28 -14.62 6.60 1.95
N GLY A 29 -14.80 5.56 1.12
CA GLY A 29 -14.07 4.30 1.27
C GLY A 29 -12.55 4.40 1.11
N TYR A 30 -12.02 5.40 0.38
CA TYR A 30 -10.58 5.60 0.28
C TYR A 30 -9.97 6.17 1.55
N VAL A 31 -10.75 6.95 2.29
CA VAL A 31 -10.31 7.70 3.48
C VAL A 31 -10.95 7.20 4.78
N THR A 32 -11.57 6.02 4.78
CA THR A 32 -12.11 5.38 5.99
C THR A 32 -11.03 5.30 7.08
N PRO A 33 -11.27 5.86 8.29
CA PRO A 33 -10.33 5.79 9.39
C PRO A 33 -9.95 4.36 9.77
N TRP A 34 -8.78 4.20 10.40
CA TRP A 34 -8.31 2.88 10.85
C TRP A 34 -9.35 2.13 11.67
N ASP A 35 -10.01 2.80 12.62
CA ASP A 35 -10.97 2.16 13.52
C ASP A 35 -12.23 1.63 12.80
N ASP A 36 -12.56 2.21 11.65
CA ASP A 36 -13.69 1.80 10.80
C ASP A 36 -13.26 0.93 9.60
N THR A 37 -11.96 0.66 9.45
CA THR A 37 -11.44 -0.14 8.33
C THR A 37 -11.91 -1.60 8.45
N PRO A 38 -12.46 -2.22 7.39
CA PRO A 38 -12.89 -3.61 7.41
C PRO A 38 -11.76 -4.59 7.75
N GLN A 39 -12.09 -5.68 8.44
CA GLN A 39 -11.09 -6.66 8.91
C GLN A 39 -10.21 -7.24 7.78
N TRP A 40 -10.81 -7.59 6.64
CA TRP A 40 -10.06 -8.13 5.48
C TRP A 40 -9.02 -7.12 4.97
N GLU A 41 -9.34 -5.82 5.01
CA GLU A 41 -8.48 -4.76 4.54
C GLU A 41 -7.32 -4.54 5.52
N ARG A 42 -7.56 -4.67 6.83
CA ARG A 42 -6.51 -4.65 7.86
C ARG A 42 -5.54 -5.81 7.69
N GLU A 43 -6.04 -7.01 7.39
CA GLU A 43 -5.22 -8.19 7.13
C GLU A 43 -4.38 -8.05 5.86
N ALA A 44 -4.99 -7.54 4.78
CA ALA A 44 -4.30 -7.23 3.54
C ALA A 44 -3.19 -6.19 3.77
N ALA A 45 -3.52 -5.06 4.41
CA ALA A 45 -2.57 -4.00 4.76
C ALA A 45 -1.39 -4.51 5.59
N GLY A 46 -1.66 -5.32 6.62
CA GLY A 46 -0.63 -5.94 7.44
C GLY A 46 0.26 -6.90 6.66
N SER A 47 -0.32 -7.65 5.72
CA SER A 47 0.40 -8.57 4.85
C SER A 47 1.30 -7.83 3.85
N VAL A 48 0.82 -6.74 3.23
CA VAL A 48 1.64 -5.91 2.33
C VAL A 48 2.76 -5.23 3.10
N HIS A 49 2.46 -4.64 4.27
CA HIS A 49 3.48 -4.05 5.14
C HIS A 49 4.60 -5.06 5.46
N ALA A 50 4.24 -6.29 5.86
CA ALA A 50 5.22 -7.32 6.19
C ALA A 50 6.11 -7.70 5.00
N GLN A 51 5.54 -7.78 3.79
CA GLN A 51 6.30 -8.07 2.57
C GLN A 51 7.30 -6.95 2.24
N VAL A 52 6.86 -5.68 2.31
CA VAL A 52 7.73 -4.51 2.07
C VAL A 52 8.86 -4.47 3.09
N ARG A 53 8.54 -4.61 4.38
CA ARG A 53 9.54 -4.66 5.46
C ARG A 53 10.56 -5.76 5.22
N HIS A 54 10.10 -6.98 4.91
CA HIS A 54 10.98 -8.11 4.67
C HIS A 54 11.90 -7.86 3.46
N PHE A 55 11.37 -7.29 2.38
CA PHE A 55 12.16 -6.94 1.20
C PHE A 55 13.27 -5.93 1.52
N ILE A 56 12.95 -4.88 2.30
CA ILE A 56 13.93 -3.89 2.76
C ILE A 56 15.01 -4.54 3.64
N GLU A 57 14.61 -5.29 4.67
CA GLU A 57 15.52 -5.98 5.59
C GLU A 57 16.43 -6.98 4.84
N SER A 58 15.88 -7.76 3.91
CA SER A 58 16.62 -8.77 3.13
C SER A 58 17.64 -8.20 2.15
N SER A 59 17.53 -6.90 1.85
CA SER A 59 18.43 -6.19 0.95
C SER A 59 19.43 -5.31 1.69
N ASP A 60 19.54 -5.45 3.01
CA ASP A 60 20.37 -4.62 3.88
C ASP A 60 20.12 -3.11 3.68
N GLY A 61 18.86 -2.72 3.40
CA GLY A 61 18.46 -1.32 3.18
C GLY A 61 18.84 -0.73 1.81
N HIS A 62 19.30 -1.54 0.86
CA HIS A 62 19.63 -1.08 -0.49
C HIS A 62 18.41 -0.72 -1.36
N THR A 63 17.19 -0.95 -0.87
CA THR A 63 15.95 -0.43 -1.47
C THR A 63 15.92 1.09 -1.61
N SER A 64 16.73 1.81 -0.83
CA SER A 64 16.95 3.26 -0.97
C SER A 64 17.41 3.69 -2.37
N ARG A 65 17.99 2.76 -3.15
CA ARG A 65 18.46 2.99 -4.52
C ARG A 65 17.40 2.72 -5.60
N LEU A 66 16.26 2.13 -5.24
CA LEU A 66 15.16 1.87 -6.17
C LEU A 66 14.46 3.17 -6.56
N SER A 67 14.00 3.24 -7.81
CA SER A 67 13.15 4.35 -8.24
C SER A 67 11.80 4.31 -7.53
N ARG A 68 11.12 5.46 -7.44
CA ARG A 68 9.76 5.54 -6.90
C ARG A 68 8.79 4.60 -7.62
N GLU A 69 8.93 4.47 -8.93
CA GLU A 69 8.13 3.54 -9.72
C GLU A 69 8.39 2.08 -9.32
N GLN A 70 9.64 1.68 -9.10
CA GLN A 70 9.96 0.32 -8.63
C GLN A 70 9.35 0.05 -7.26
N LYS A 71 9.41 1.03 -6.35
CA LYS A 71 8.83 0.95 -5.00
C LYS A 71 7.29 0.82 -5.07
N GLY A 72 6.63 1.68 -5.83
CA GLY A 72 5.18 1.65 -6.02
C GLY A 72 4.69 0.35 -6.68
N ARG A 73 5.38 -0.12 -7.73
CA ARG A 73 5.08 -1.41 -8.40
C ARG A 73 5.11 -2.58 -7.42
N PHE A 74 6.10 -2.60 -6.52
CA PHE A 74 6.20 -3.66 -5.53
C PHE A 74 4.98 -3.68 -4.60
N VAL A 75 4.58 -2.52 -4.08
CA VAL A 75 3.37 -2.38 -3.24
C VAL A 75 2.11 -2.80 -4.00
N ALA A 76 1.94 -2.32 -5.24
CA ALA A 76 0.80 -2.64 -6.09
C ALA A 76 0.66 -4.16 -6.34
N ILE A 77 1.77 -4.85 -6.64
CA ILE A 77 1.78 -6.31 -6.83
C ILE A 77 1.39 -7.03 -5.53
N CYS A 78 1.97 -6.64 -4.40
CA CYS A 78 1.65 -7.22 -3.10
C CYS A 78 0.17 -7.03 -2.75
N TRP A 79 -0.40 -5.84 -3.03
CA TRP A 79 -1.81 -5.54 -2.82
C TRP A 79 -2.73 -6.37 -3.72
N THR A 80 -2.44 -6.43 -5.02
CA THR A 80 -3.20 -7.23 -5.99
C THR A 80 -3.26 -8.70 -5.57
N ALA A 81 -2.16 -9.28 -5.07
CA ALA A 81 -2.16 -10.63 -4.52
C ALA A 81 -3.10 -10.77 -3.30
N GLN A 82 -3.21 -9.75 -2.44
CA GLN A 82 -4.21 -9.75 -1.37
C GLN A 82 -5.64 -9.64 -1.89
N MET A 83 -5.89 -8.90 -2.96
CA MET A 83 -7.22 -8.82 -3.58
C MET A 83 -7.68 -10.21 -4.05
N PHE A 84 -6.82 -10.96 -4.74
CA PHE A 84 -7.13 -12.34 -5.15
C PHE A 84 -7.28 -13.32 -3.98
N LYS A 85 -6.61 -13.08 -2.85
CA LYS A 85 -6.77 -13.89 -1.65
C LYS A 85 -8.13 -13.68 -0.97
N HIS A 86 -8.63 -12.44 -0.95
CA HIS A 86 -9.81 -12.05 -0.19
C HIS A 86 -11.11 -12.02 -1.03
N PHE A 87 -11.01 -12.00 -2.35
CA PHE A 87 -12.15 -11.94 -3.26
C PHE A 87 -11.97 -12.94 -4.41
N ASP A 88 -12.97 -13.82 -4.61
CA ASP A 88 -12.98 -14.76 -5.74
C ASP A 88 -13.11 -14.05 -7.10
N ASP A 89 -13.87 -12.95 -7.15
CA ASP A 89 -14.08 -12.11 -8.34
C ASP A 89 -13.86 -10.63 -7.98
N PRO A 90 -12.60 -10.17 -7.87
CA PRO A 90 -12.30 -8.79 -7.51
C PRO A 90 -12.67 -7.84 -8.65
N LYS A 91 -13.11 -6.64 -8.30
CA LYS A 91 -13.39 -5.59 -9.30
C LYS A 91 -12.14 -5.31 -10.13
N PRO A 92 -12.24 -5.07 -11.46
CA PRO A 92 -11.08 -4.81 -12.31
C PRO A 92 -10.16 -3.70 -11.78
N GLY A 93 -10.72 -2.63 -11.21
CA GLY A 93 -9.93 -1.54 -10.63
C GLY A 93 -9.14 -1.89 -9.36
N TYR A 94 -9.41 -3.04 -8.72
CA TYR A 94 -8.63 -3.52 -7.57
C TYR A 94 -7.40 -4.32 -7.99
N VAL A 95 -7.40 -4.84 -9.22
CA VAL A 95 -6.38 -5.76 -9.75
C VAL A 95 -5.80 -5.26 -11.08
N ALA A 96 -5.94 -3.96 -11.36
CA ALA A 96 -5.37 -3.33 -12.54
C ALA A 96 -3.84 -3.46 -12.51
N ASP A 97 -3.24 -3.77 -13.67
CA ASP A 97 -1.79 -3.80 -13.81
C ASP A 97 -1.22 -2.37 -13.74
N TRP A 98 0.08 -2.26 -13.44
CA TRP A 98 0.75 -0.98 -13.20
C TRP A 98 0.50 0.09 -14.28
N PRO A 99 0.62 -0.21 -15.60
CA PRO A 99 0.39 0.80 -16.64
C PRO A 99 -1.04 1.37 -16.66
N ASP A 100 -2.00 0.61 -16.12
CA ASP A 100 -3.42 0.97 -16.08
C ASP A 100 -3.83 1.63 -14.75
N LEU A 101 -2.93 1.64 -13.75
CA LEU A 101 -3.19 2.34 -12.49
C LEU A 101 -3.18 3.85 -12.68
N PRO A 102 -4.14 4.60 -12.11
CA PRO A 102 -4.09 6.05 -12.09
C PRO A 102 -2.81 6.58 -11.43
N ALA A 103 -2.25 7.67 -11.97
CA ALA A 103 -1.02 8.27 -11.46
C ALA A 103 -1.08 8.62 -9.96
N TRP A 104 -2.25 9.02 -9.44
CA TRP A 104 -2.43 9.32 -8.03
C TRP A 104 -2.24 8.09 -7.14
N GLN A 105 -2.68 6.93 -7.63
CA GLN A 105 -2.58 5.66 -6.91
C GLN A 105 -1.13 5.15 -6.97
N GLN A 106 -0.49 5.24 -8.14
CA GLN A 106 0.95 4.95 -8.29
C GLN A 106 1.80 5.78 -7.32
N GLY A 107 1.48 7.07 -7.15
CA GLY A 107 2.13 7.96 -6.19
C GLY A 107 1.92 7.52 -4.73
N THR A 108 0.68 7.17 -4.38
CA THR A 108 0.30 6.68 -3.05
C THR A 108 1.00 5.36 -2.70
N ASP A 109 1.07 4.41 -3.64
CA ASP A 109 1.75 3.13 -3.45
C ASP A 109 3.26 3.32 -3.22
N ALA A 110 3.88 4.28 -3.91
CA ALA A 110 5.28 4.65 -3.65
C ALA A 110 5.47 5.27 -2.26
N ASP A 111 4.56 6.14 -1.81
CA ASP A 111 4.61 6.74 -0.47
C ASP A 111 4.48 5.70 0.64
N ILE A 112 3.64 4.68 0.45
CA ILE A 112 3.51 3.54 1.37
C ILE A 112 4.85 2.83 1.53
N PHE A 113 5.54 2.52 0.43
CA PHE A 113 6.84 1.88 0.51
C PHE A 113 7.83 2.75 1.30
N GLU A 114 7.92 4.03 0.96
CA GLU A 114 8.86 4.98 1.58
C GLU A 114 8.56 5.21 3.07
N ALA A 115 7.29 5.23 3.47
CA ALA A 115 6.90 5.34 4.88
C ALA A 115 7.34 4.13 5.69
N ILE A 116 7.22 2.92 5.13
CA ILE A 116 7.70 1.69 5.77
C ILE A 116 9.23 1.69 5.85
N GLU A 117 9.92 2.07 4.78
CA GLU A 117 11.38 2.19 4.75
C GLU A 117 11.90 3.18 5.80
N LYS A 118 11.25 4.34 5.93
CA LYS A 118 11.57 5.34 6.93
C LYS A 118 11.33 4.86 8.36
N ALA A 119 10.31 4.02 8.59
CA ALA A 119 10.00 3.49 9.92
C ALA A 119 11.00 2.42 10.41
N LEU A 120 11.87 1.92 9.53
CA LEU A 120 12.93 0.94 9.84
C LEU A 120 14.30 1.59 10.06
N SER A 121 14.44 2.87 9.73
CA SER A 121 15.67 3.66 9.90
C SER A 121 15.73 4.30 11.28
#